data_AF-A0A418R903-F1
#
_entry.id   AF-A0A418R903-F1
#
_cell.length_a   1.000
_cell.length_b   1.000
_cell.length_c   1.000
_cell.angle_alpha   90.00
_cell.angle_beta   90.00
_cell.angle_gamma   90.00
#
_symmetry.space_group_name_H-M   'P 1'
#
loop_
_entity.id
_entity.type
_entity.pdbx_description
1 polymer ?
#
loop_
_entity_poly.entity_id
_entity_poly.type
_entity_poly.pdbx_seq_one_letter_code
_entity_poly.pdbx_strand_id
1 'polypeptide(L)'
;MPKSAYQKQADKRTKDAIRLRARFDARARKAAGQLTAALAGAFDARERTNRINLLYGVDLSTETLLVHSLRAAGLAQQLSTFLGESTPGEEVQLFNPTPDGNGGQPLAPEALFGETVPTPPIVILTPPPAALQPAETGSGIAISQLRAQDVGGGNFTIVVQASAPSGGYHLVNDFAPYAYDFRNGDEMSFTFNNATAGQRVQFVFTDSANEQVRVERTLVLA
;
A
#
# COMPACT_ATOMS: atom_id res chain seq x y z
N MET A 1 -18.26 -41.09 -2.49
CA MET A 1 -18.74 -40.48 -3.76
C MET A 1 -17.63 -39.62 -4.35
N PRO A 2 -17.43 -39.60 -5.68
CA PRO A 2 -16.46 -38.71 -6.31
C PRO A 2 -16.85 -37.23 -6.08
N LYS A 3 -15.87 -36.37 -5.80
CA LYS A 3 -16.10 -34.92 -5.63
C LYS A 3 -16.59 -34.30 -6.95
N SER A 4 -17.62 -33.46 -6.88
CA SER A 4 -18.12 -32.71 -8.04
C SER A 4 -17.12 -31.63 -8.49
N ALA A 5 -17.33 -31.07 -9.69
CA ALA A 5 -16.46 -30.01 -10.22
C ALA A 5 -16.49 -28.77 -9.30
N TYR A 6 -17.69 -28.43 -8.81
CA TYR A 6 -17.91 -27.45 -7.75
C TYR A 6 -17.00 -27.69 -6.53
N GLN A 7 -17.08 -28.89 -5.92
CA GLN A 7 -16.35 -29.21 -4.70
C GLN A 7 -14.83 -29.17 -4.90
N LYS A 8 -14.36 -29.65 -6.06
CA LYS A 8 -12.94 -29.58 -6.42
C LYS A 8 -12.45 -28.13 -6.56
N GLN A 9 -13.25 -27.26 -7.18
CA GLN A 9 -12.90 -25.85 -7.36
C GLN A 9 -12.93 -25.09 -6.04
N ALA A 10 -13.96 -25.29 -5.21
CA ALA A 10 -14.05 -24.71 -3.88
C ALA A 10 -12.88 -25.15 -2.98
N ASP A 11 -12.55 -26.43 -2.95
CA ASP A 11 -11.42 -26.95 -2.17
C ASP A 11 -10.08 -26.34 -2.62
N LYS A 12 -9.90 -26.17 -3.93
CA LYS A 12 -8.70 -25.54 -4.50
C LYS A 12 -8.58 -24.09 -4.03
N ARG A 13 -9.64 -23.30 -4.23
CA ARG A 13 -9.69 -21.88 -3.83
C ARG A 13 -9.41 -21.70 -2.34
N THR A 14 -10.06 -22.50 -1.49
CA THR A 14 -9.83 -22.51 -0.04
C THR A 14 -8.39 -22.85 0.32
N LYS A 15 -7.83 -23.89 -0.29
CA LYS A 15 -6.44 -24.30 -0.03
C LYS A 15 -5.45 -23.21 -0.42
N ASP A 16 -5.65 -22.58 -1.56
CA ASP A 16 -4.75 -21.53 -2.05
C ASP A 16 -4.86 -20.25 -1.19
N ALA A 17 -6.06 -19.88 -0.76
CA ALA A 17 -6.27 -18.78 0.18
C ALA A 17 -5.58 -19.01 1.53
N ILE A 18 -5.72 -20.20 2.12
CA ILE A 18 -5.06 -20.55 3.39
C ILE A 18 -3.54 -20.52 3.25
N ARG A 19 -3.00 -21.05 2.14
CA ARG A 19 -1.56 -20.98 1.85
C ARG A 19 -1.06 -19.54 1.72
N LEU A 20 -1.83 -18.69 1.05
CA LEU A 20 -1.49 -17.28 0.87
C LEU A 20 -1.43 -16.57 2.22
N ARG A 21 -2.45 -16.77 3.06
CA ARG A 21 -2.50 -16.26 4.45
C ARG A 21 -1.26 -16.70 5.23
N ALA A 22 -0.96 -18.00 5.25
CA ALA A 22 0.19 -18.54 5.97
C ALA A 22 1.53 -17.97 5.46
N ARG A 23 1.67 -17.79 4.15
CA ARG A 23 2.88 -17.22 3.54
C ARG A 23 3.10 -15.77 3.99
N PHE A 24 2.05 -14.96 4.02
CA PHE A 24 2.17 -13.56 4.42
C PHE A 24 2.27 -13.38 5.94
N ASP A 25 1.64 -14.23 6.74
CA ASP A 25 1.90 -14.30 8.19
C ASP A 25 3.38 -14.56 8.47
N ALA A 26 3.98 -15.58 7.84
CA ALA A 26 5.40 -15.88 8.00
C ALA A 26 6.31 -14.69 7.61
N ARG A 27 5.94 -13.96 6.55
CA ARG A 27 6.66 -12.75 6.13
C ARG A 27 6.51 -11.61 7.14
N ALA A 28 5.30 -11.38 7.66
CA ALA A 28 5.04 -10.37 8.67
C ALA A 28 5.84 -10.64 9.94
N ARG A 29 5.84 -11.89 10.43
CA ARG A 29 6.65 -12.31 11.59
C ARG A 29 8.15 -12.08 11.36
N LYS A 30 8.66 -12.43 10.18
CA LYS A 30 10.07 -12.18 9.84
C LYS A 30 10.40 -10.69 9.84
N ALA A 31 9.57 -9.87 9.20
CA ALA A 31 9.78 -8.42 9.15
C ALA A 31 9.70 -7.78 10.54
N ALA A 32 8.75 -8.19 11.37
CA ALA A 32 8.64 -7.75 12.75
C ALA A 32 9.91 -8.08 13.56
N GLY A 33 10.43 -9.31 13.43
CA GLY A 33 11.68 -9.69 14.09
C GLY A 33 12.90 -8.88 13.60
N GLN A 34 12.99 -8.62 12.29
CA GLN A 34 14.04 -7.76 11.72
C GLN A 34 13.96 -6.33 12.25
N LEU A 35 12.75 -5.78 12.37
CA LEU A 35 12.55 -4.43 12.89
C LEU A 35 12.89 -4.35 14.38
N THR A 36 12.49 -5.32 15.19
CA THR A 36 12.88 -5.40 16.61
C THR A 36 14.40 -5.46 16.77
N ALA A 37 15.09 -6.26 15.95
CA ALA A 37 16.55 -6.34 15.98
C ALA A 37 17.22 -5.02 15.55
N ALA A 38 16.69 -4.34 14.53
CA ALA A 38 17.20 -3.04 14.09
C ALA A 38 17.03 -1.97 15.18
N LEU A 39 15.89 -1.95 15.88
CA LEU A 39 15.67 -1.04 17.00
C LEU A 39 16.63 -1.32 18.17
N ALA A 40 16.90 -2.58 18.49
CA ALA A 40 17.92 -2.94 19.49
C ALA A 40 19.32 -2.43 19.10
N GLY A 41 19.73 -2.64 17.84
CA GLY A 41 21.01 -2.10 17.34
C GLY A 41 21.07 -0.57 17.37
N ALA A 42 19.94 0.12 17.19
CA ALA A 42 19.87 1.57 17.29
C ALA A 42 20.03 2.06 18.74
N PHE A 43 19.53 1.32 19.73
CA PHE A 43 19.82 1.59 21.15
C PHE A 43 21.32 1.46 21.45
N ASP A 44 21.98 0.41 20.97
CA ASP A 44 23.42 0.23 21.16
C ASP A 44 24.22 1.38 20.51
N ALA A 45 23.83 1.80 19.30
CA ALA A 45 24.44 2.93 18.62
C ALA A 45 24.27 4.23 19.42
N ARG A 46 23.08 4.47 19.99
CA ARG A 46 22.80 5.62 20.85
C ARG A 46 23.73 5.68 22.05
N GLU A 47 23.90 4.56 22.77
CA GLU A 47 24.76 4.50 23.95
C GLU A 47 26.24 4.76 23.59
N ARG A 48 26.69 4.26 22.43
CA ARG A 48 28.04 4.57 21.92
C ARG A 48 28.21 6.04 21.58
N THR A 49 27.25 6.65 20.89
CA THR A 49 27.29 8.08 20.56
C THR A 49 27.23 8.95 21.82
N ASN A 50 26.38 8.61 22.79
CA ASN A 50 26.34 9.24 24.10
C ASN A 50 27.71 9.18 24.80
N ARG A 51 28.37 8.02 24.75
CA ARG A 51 29.71 7.87 25.33
C ARG A 51 30.75 8.73 24.63
N ILE A 52 30.68 8.85 23.30
CA ILE A 52 31.56 9.74 22.51
C ILE A 52 31.33 11.21 22.91
N ASN A 53 30.08 11.64 23.00
CA ASN A 53 29.72 13.00 23.43
C ASN A 53 30.32 13.32 24.81
N LEU A 54 30.19 12.40 25.76
CA LEU A 54 30.72 12.57 27.11
C LEU A 54 32.25 12.54 27.19
N LEU A 55 32.92 11.70 26.39
CA LEU A 55 34.38 11.58 26.42
C LEU A 55 35.09 12.74 25.75
N TYR A 56 34.53 13.25 24.66
CA TYR A 56 35.21 14.24 23.80
C TYR A 56 34.56 15.61 23.82
N GLY A 57 33.49 15.82 24.61
CA GLY A 57 32.78 17.09 24.70
C GLY A 57 32.11 17.52 23.39
N VAL A 58 31.77 16.55 22.54
CA VAL A 58 31.08 16.77 21.26
C VAL A 58 29.57 16.58 21.45
N ASP A 59 28.77 17.18 20.57
CA ASP A 59 27.32 17.05 20.57
C ASP A 59 26.84 16.41 19.28
N LEU A 60 26.99 15.09 19.19
CA LEU A 60 26.49 14.29 18.09
C LEU A 60 25.05 13.85 18.36
N SER A 61 24.19 13.91 17.34
CA SER A 61 22.85 13.35 17.43
C SER A 61 22.90 11.86 17.74
N THR A 62 22.20 11.46 18.79
CA THR A 62 22.25 10.10 19.34
C THR A 62 21.25 9.18 18.65
N GLU A 63 20.25 9.74 17.98
CA GLU A 63 19.19 9.01 17.27
C GLU A 63 18.87 9.72 15.94
N THR A 64 18.34 8.97 14.97
CA THR A 64 17.66 9.55 13.78
C THR A 64 16.18 9.76 14.09
N LEU A 65 15.51 10.65 13.34
CA LEU A 65 14.08 10.97 13.54
C LEU A 65 13.18 9.73 13.50
N LEU A 66 13.44 8.80 12.57
CA LEU A 66 12.68 7.56 12.45
C LEU A 66 12.85 6.69 13.70
N VAL A 67 14.09 6.40 14.10
CA VAL A 67 14.37 5.57 15.29
C VAL A 67 13.78 6.20 16.55
N HIS A 68 13.92 7.52 16.70
CA HIS A 68 13.33 8.26 17.80
C HIS A 68 11.81 8.07 17.86
N SER A 69 11.12 8.25 16.73
CA SER A 69 9.66 8.12 16.64
C SER A 69 9.20 6.70 16.94
N LEU A 70 9.86 5.68 16.38
CA LEU A 70 9.53 4.27 16.62
C LEU A 70 9.76 3.86 18.07
N ARG A 71 10.83 4.37 18.70
CA ARG A 71 11.11 4.16 20.13
C ARG A 71 10.07 4.86 21.00
N ALA A 72 9.78 6.12 20.74
CA ALA A 72 8.82 6.92 21.51
C ALA A 72 7.41 6.31 21.45
N ALA A 73 7.04 5.72 20.30
CA ALA A 73 5.80 4.97 20.13
C ALA A 73 5.78 3.60 20.85
N GLY A 74 6.90 3.14 21.40
CA GLY A 74 6.99 1.85 22.09
C GLY A 74 6.92 0.64 21.14
N LEU A 75 7.24 0.81 19.86
CA LEU A 75 6.97 -0.18 18.83
C LEU A 75 7.65 -1.54 19.09
N ALA A 76 8.89 -1.54 19.59
CA ALA A 76 9.62 -2.79 19.88
C ALA A 76 8.89 -3.67 20.90
N GLN A 77 8.30 -3.04 21.93
CA GLN A 77 7.52 -3.74 22.94
C GLN A 77 6.21 -4.25 22.34
N GLN A 78 5.51 -3.41 21.58
CA GLN A 78 4.25 -3.79 20.93
C GLN A 78 4.42 -4.98 19.98
N LEU A 79 5.45 -4.95 19.12
CA LEU A 79 5.75 -6.07 18.21
C LEU A 79 6.06 -7.35 18.98
N SER A 80 6.82 -7.26 20.07
CA SER A 80 7.15 -8.42 20.90
C SER A 80 5.91 -9.01 21.56
N THR A 81 5.01 -8.16 22.06
CA THR A 81 3.71 -8.57 22.61
C THR A 81 2.85 -9.25 21.54
N PHE A 82 2.63 -8.63 20.38
CA PHE A 82 1.79 -9.22 19.32
C PHE A 82 2.34 -10.53 18.78
N LEU A 83 3.66 -10.65 18.66
CA LEU A 83 4.29 -11.92 18.25
C LEU A 83 4.16 -13.00 19.32
N GLY A 84 4.18 -12.63 20.60
CA GLY A 84 4.02 -13.55 21.72
C GLY A 84 2.57 -14.00 21.95
N GLU A 85 1.60 -13.13 21.66
CA GLU A 85 0.16 -13.43 21.76
C GLU A 85 -0.35 -14.30 20.60
N SER A 86 0.37 -14.35 19.46
CA SER A 86 -0.05 -15.10 18.28
C SER A 86 0.78 -16.37 18.08
N THR A 87 0.20 -17.54 18.36
CA THR A 87 0.88 -18.83 18.14
C THR A 87 0.99 -19.13 16.64
N PRO A 88 2.19 -19.49 16.11
CA PRO A 88 2.32 -19.85 14.70
C PRO A 88 1.38 -21.01 14.34
N GLY A 89 0.46 -20.79 13.41
CA GLY A 89 -0.45 -21.84 12.93
C GLY A 89 -1.69 -22.09 13.79
N GLU A 90 -2.03 -21.21 14.74
CA GLU A 90 -3.23 -21.37 15.57
C GLU A 90 -4.55 -21.29 14.75
N GLU A 91 -4.51 -20.71 13.55
CA GLU A 91 -5.64 -20.65 12.64
C GLU A 91 -5.73 -21.85 11.66
N VAL A 92 -5.13 -23.01 11.97
CA VAL A 92 -5.31 -24.23 11.16
C VAL A 92 -6.77 -24.65 11.20
N GLN A 93 -7.47 -24.29 10.13
CA GLN A 93 -8.89 -24.41 9.97
C GLN A 93 -9.34 -25.88 9.94
N LEU A 94 -10.36 -26.16 10.76
CA LEU A 94 -11.26 -27.29 10.63
C LEU A 94 -11.78 -27.37 9.18
N PHE A 95 -11.35 -28.38 8.44
CA PHE A 95 -11.86 -28.68 7.11
C PHE A 95 -13.27 -29.25 7.23
N ASN A 96 -14.27 -28.39 7.30
CA ASN A 96 -15.63 -28.82 7.02
C ASN A 96 -15.73 -29.06 5.49
N PRO A 97 -16.16 -30.26 5.06
CA PRO A 97 -16.33 -30.54 3.64
C PRO A 97 -17.36 -29.58 3.04
N THR A 98 -17.02 -28.96 1.90
CA THR A 98 -17.95 -28.09 1.18
C THR A 98 -19.11 -28.95 0.63
N PRO A 99 -20.35 -28.78 1.13
CA PRO A 99 -21.51 -29.47 0.56
C PRO A 99 -21.73 -29.00 -0.88
N ASP A 100 -22.27 -29.86 -1.73
CA ASP A 100 -22.59 -29.47 -3.10
C ASP A 100 -23.75 -28.47 -3.11
N GLY A 101 -23.45 -27.19 -3.36
CA GLY A 101 -24.41 -26.09 -3.34
C GLY A 101 -24.94 -25.69 -4.72
N ASN A 102 -24.42 -26.28 -5.80
CA ASN A 102 -24.73 -25.85 -7.19
C ASN A 102 -24.98 -27.03 -8.14
N GLY A 103 -25.45 -28.16 -7.62
CA GLY A 103 -25.72 -29.36 -8.41
C GLY A 103 -24.47 -29.92 -9.13
N GLY A 104 -23.29 -29.66 -8.57
CA GLY A 104 -22.00 -30.10 -9.08
C GLY A 104 -21.38 -29.22 -10.17
N GLN A 105 -22.06 -28.15 -10.59
CA GLN A 105 -21.58 -27.23 -11.63
C GLN A 105 -20.44 -26.34 -11.11
N PRO A 106 -19.39 -26.10 -11.93
CA PRO A 106 -18.28 -25.24 -11.54
C PRO A 106 -18.74 -23.81 -11.25
N LEU A 107 -18.03 -23.14 -10.33
CA LEU A 107 -18.20 -21.72 -10.04
C LEU A 107 -17.64 -20.88 -11.19
N ALA A 108 -18.23 -19.69 -11.39
CA ALA A 108 -17.72 -18.71 -12.34
C ALA A 108 -16.26 -18.36 -12.02
N PRO A 109 -15.38 -18.19 -13.04
CA PRO A 109 -13.99 -17.88 -12.81
C PRO A 109 -13.82 -16.51 -12.14
N GLU A 110 -12.90 -16.43 -11.19
CA GLU A 110 -12.66 -15.23 -10.39
C GLU A 110 -11.18 -14.85 -10.36
N ALA A 111 -10.88 -13.61 -10.73
CA ALA A 111 -9.51 -13.09 -10.80
C ALA A 111 -8.77 -13.14 -9.46
N LEU A 112 -9.49 -13.02 -8.33
CA LEU A 112 -8.92 -13.09 -6.98
C LEU A 112 -8.22 -14.42 -6.69
N PHE A 113 -8.66 -15.51 -7.35
CA PHE A 113 -8.06 -16.83 -7.24
C PHE A 113 -7.04 -17.12 -8.35
N GLY A 114 -6.63 -16.10 -9.12
CA GLY A 114 -5.72 -16.24 -10.25
C GLY A 114 -6.32 -17.01 -11.43
N GLU A 115 -7.65 -17.06 -11.51
CA GLU A 115 -8.36 -17.73 -12.60
C GLU A 115 -8.54 -16.75 -13.77
N THR A 116 -8.39 -17.26 -15.00
CA THR A 116 -8.56 -16.46 -16.20
C THR A 116 -10.04 -16.09 -16.36
N VAL A 117 -10.38 -14.85 -16.01
CA VAL A 117 -11.70 -14.30 -16.29
C VAL A 117 -11.75 -13.94 -17.78
N PRO A 118 -12.75 -14.41 -18.54
CA PRO A 118 -12.93 -13.95 -19.91
C PRO A 118 -13.25 -12.45 -19.88
N THR A 119 -12.21 -11.63 -20.09
CA THR A 119 -12.38 -10.20 -20.34
C THR A 119 -13.01 -10.04 -21.72
N PRO A 120 -14.04 -9.19 -21.89
CA PRO A 120 -14.43 -8.76 -23.23
C PRO A 120 -13.18 -8.21 -23.93
N PRO A 121 -13.03 -8.42 -25.26
CA PRO A 121 -11.85 -7.98 -25.99
C PRO A 121 -11.62 -6.50 -25.69
N ILE A 122 -10.42 -6.18 -25.22
CA ILE A 122 -9.97 -4.80 -25.10
C ILE A 122 -9.94 -4.27 -26.54
N VAL A 123 -10.94 -3.45 -26.89
CA VAL A 123 -10.84 -2.60 -28.07
C VAL A 123 -9.74 -1.60 -27.73
N ILE A 124 -8.53 -1.90 -28.18
CA ILE A 124 -7.44 -0.93 -28.20
C ILE A 124 -7.92 0.13 -29.19
N LEU A 125 -8.52 1.20 -28.69
CA LEU A 125 -8.60 2.45 -29.43
C LEU A 125 -7.15 2.90 -29.56
N THR A 126 -6.54 2.59 -30.71
CA THR A 126 -5.28 3.20 -31.11
C THR A 126 -5.45 4.70 -30.92
N PRO A 127 -4.65 5.36 -30.05
CA PRO A 127 -4.68 6.80 -29.97
C PRO A 127 -4.41 7.33 -31.38
N PRO A 128 -5.14 8.36 -31.85
CA PRO A 128 -4.75 9.02 -33.09
C PRO A 128 -3.27 9.41 -32.97
N PRO A 129 -2.47 9.26 -34.04
CA PRO A 129 -1.05 9.57 -34.03
C PRO A 129 -0.89 10.94 -33.38
N ALA A 130 -0.14 10.96 -32.27
CA ALA A 130 0.13 12.18 -31.54
C ALA A 130 0.67 13.21 -32.53
N ALA A 131 -0.16 14.22 -32.83
CA ALA A 131 0.37 15.44 -33.39
C ALA A 131 1.48 15.87 -32.43
N LEU A 132 2.67 16.09 -32.96
CA LEU A 132 3.79 16.69 -32.24
C LEU A 132 3.31 18.00 -31.64
N GLN A 133 2.81 17.91 -30.41
CA GLN A 133 2.43 19.06 -29.63
C GLN A 133 3.75 19.66 -29.16
N PRO A 134 4.01 20.94 -29.46
CA PRO A 134 5.27 21.58 -29.09
C PRO A 134 5.46 21.42 -27.59
N ALA A 135 6.70 21.13 -27.19
CA ALA A 135 7.10 21.07 -25.80
C ALA A 135 6.67 22.36 -25.09
N GLU A 136 5.54 22.29 -24.39
CA GLU A 136 5.19 23.32 -23.43
C GLU A 136 6.21 23.21 -22.31
N THR A 137 7.13 24.18 -22.34
CA THR A 137 7.93 24.62 -21.20
C THR A 137 6.96 25.23 -20.18
N GLY A 138 6.09 24.40 -19.62
CA GLY A 138 5.27 24.75 -18.46
C GLY A 138 6.11 24.56 -17.22
N SER A 139 6.49 25.65 -16.56
CA SER A 139 7.32 25.65 -15.34
C SER A 139 6.62 25.07 -14.10
N GLY A 140 5.70 24.11 -14.24
CA GLY A 140 4.86 23.61 -13.15
C GLY A 140 4.46 22.14 -13.28
N ILE A 141 3.82 21.61 -12.24
CA ILE A 141 3.32 20.22 -12.20
C ILE A 141 2.09 20.10 -13.10
N ALA A 142 2.14 19.17 -14.06
CA ALA A 142 1.01 18.84 -14.93
C ALA A 142 0.28 17.59 -14.41
N ILE A 143 -1.01 17.72 -14.08
CA ILE A 143 -1.84 16.62 -13.59
C ILE A 143 -2.66 16.10 -14.76
N SER A 144 -2.32 14.90 -15.27
CA SER A 144 -3.02 14.26 -16.37
C SER A 144 -4.23 13.46 -15.90
N GLN A 145 -4.23 12.99 -14.66
CA GLN A 145 -5.33 12.23 -14.09
C GLN A 145 -5.47 12.44 -12.58
N LEU A 146 -6.71 12.67 -12.14
CA LEU A 146 -7.10 12.69 -10.73
C LEU A 146 -8.58 12.29 -10.65
N ARG A 147 -8.86 11.05 -10.23
CA ARG A 147 -10.23 10.50 -10.15
C ARG A 147 -10.43 9.65 -8.92
N ALA A 148 -11.66 9.60 -8.42
CA ALA A 148 -12.08 8.74 -7.32
C ALA A 148 -12.96 7.61 -7.84
N GLN A 149 -12.84 6.43 -7.23
CA GLN A 149 -13.69 5.27 -7.47
C GLN A 149 -14.18 4.74 -6.13
N ASP A 150 -15.51 4.70 -5.94
CA ASP A 150 -16.12 4.01 -4.80
C ASP A 150 -15.86 2.50 -4.94
N VAL A 151 -15.30 1.90 -3.89
CA VAL A 151 -15.04 0.46 -3.81
C VAL A 151 -15.91 -0.21 -2.74
N GLY A 152 -16.87 0.52 -2.17
CA GLY A 152 -17.87 0.05 -1.22
C GLY A 152 -17.43 0.17 0.25
N GLY A 153 -18.42 0.30 1.14
CA GLY A 153 -18.19 0.35 2.58
C GLY A 153 -17.54 1.64 3.09
N GLY A 154 -17.72 2.76 2.38
CA GLY A 154 -17.09 4.04 2.73
C GLY A 154 -15.61 4.13 2.35
N ASN A 155 -15.18 3.26 1.44
CA ASN A 155 -13.81 3.21 0.94
C ASN A 155 -13.75 3.74 -0.50
N PHE A 156 -12.77 4.59 -0.76
CA PHE A 156 -12.58 5.21 -2.08
C PHE A 156 -11.15 5.01 -2.56
N THR A 157 -10.99 4.48 -3.77
CA THR A 157 -9.70 4.41 -4.45
C THR A 157 -9.49 5.67 -5.28
N ILE A 158 -8.42 6.40 -5.03
CA ILE A 158 -8.01 7.54 -5.84
C ILE A 158 -6.97 7.08 -6.83
N VAL A 159 -7.11 7.49 -8.08
CA VAL A 159 -6.11 7.28 -9.12
C VAL A 159 -5.53 8.62 -9.55
N VAL A 160 -4.20 8.70 -9.51
CA VAL A 160 -3.42 9.90 -9.79
C VAL A 160 -2.37 9.61 -10.85
N GLN A 161 -2.27 10.52 -11.82
CA GLN A 161 -1.15 10.58 -12.74
C GLN A 161 -0.77 12.06 -12.93
N ALA A 162 0.49 12.38 -12.68
CA ALA A 162 1.03 13.72 -12.84
C ALA A 162 2.50 13.66 -13.26
N SER A 163 3.01 14.78 -13.76
CA SER A 163 4.42 15.00 -14.07
C SER A 163 4.89 16.32 -13.48
N ALA A 164 6.07 16.29 -12.87
CA ALA A 164 6.73 17.44 -12.27
C ALA A 164 8.07 17.73 -12.95
N PRO A 165 8.51 18.99 -13.03
CA PRO A 165 9.77 19.35 -13.69
C PRO A 165 11.01 18.58 -13.19
N SER A 166 11.07 18.26 -11.89
CA SER A 166 12.18 17.52 -11.28
C SER A 166 12.23 16.01 -11.59
N GLY A 167 11.18 15.47 -12.23
CA GLY A 167 11.04 14.03 -12.42
C GLY A 167 10.24 13.30 -11.33
N GLY A 168 9.84 14.01 -10.27
CA GLY A 168 8.98 13.47 -9.21
C GLY A 168 8.27 14.53 -8.38
N TYR A 169 7.26 14.12 -7.62
CA TYR A 169 6.44 15.00 -6.79
C TYR A 169 5.98 14.34 -5.51
N HIS A 170 5.75 15.17 -4.49
CA HIS A 170 5.10 14.83 -3.23
C HIS A 170 3.60 15.11 -3.34
N LEU A 171 2.78 14.19 -2.85
CA LEU A 171 1.33 14.38 -2.74
C LEU A 171 0.89 14.33 -1.30
N VAL A 172 0.14 15.34 -0.86
CA VAL A 172 -0.54 15.37 0.43
C VAL A 172 -2.05 15.51 0.20
N ASN A 173 -2.87 14.91 1.07
CA ASN A 173 -4.31 15.06 1.03
C ASN A 173 -4.94 15.13 2.43
N ASP A 174 -6.21 15.52 2.51
CA ASP A 174 -6.91 15.74 3.78
C ASP A 174 -7.03 14.50 4.68
N PHE A 175 -7.01 13.29 4.10
CA PHE A 175 -7.12 12.04 4.87
C PHE A 175 -5.77 11.49 5.35
N ALA A 176 -4.69 11.87 4.68
CA ALA A 176 -3.35 11.42 5.00
C ALA A 176 -2.39 12.62 4.92
N PRO A 177 -2.02 13.22 6.07
CA PRO A 177 -1.07 14.33 6.12
C PRO A 177 0.38 13.91 5.83
N TYR A 178 0.62 12.64 5.50
CA TYR A 178 1.93 12.13 5.10
C TYR A 178 2.08 12.26 3.59
N ALA A 179 3.19 12.85 3.16
CA ALA A 179 3.51 12.99 1.74
C ALA A 179 3.79 11.63 1.10
N TYR A 180 3.13 11.36 -0.03
CA TYR A 180 3.47 10.25 -0.91
C TYR A 180 4.47 10.72 -1.98
N ASP A 181 5.59 10.00 -2.14
CA ASP A 181 6.61 10.32 -3.13
C ASP A 181 6.35 9.59 -4.43
N PHE A 182 6.31 10.32 -5.54
CA PHE A 182 5.99 9.78 -6.85
C PHE A 182 7.00 10.17 -7.91
N ARG A 183 7.17 9.29 -8.90
CA ARG A 183 7.93 9.55 -10.13
C ARG A 183 6.98 9.94 -11.26
N ASN A 184 7.47 10.72 -12.21
CA ASN A 184 6.69 11.13 -13.36
C ASN A 184 6.21 9.94 -14.19
N GLY A 185 4.96 10.00 -14.64
CA GLY A 185 4.38 9.05 -15.59
C GLY A 185 3.79 7.78 -14.96
N ASP A 186 4.10 7.50 -13.69
CA ASP A 186 3.51 6.38 -12.95
C ASP A 186 2.02 6.66 -12.65
N GLU A 187 1.14 5.73 -13.02
CA GLU A 187 -0.25 5.73 -12.54
C GLU A 187 -0.27 5.10 -11.15
N MET A 188 -0.79 5.82 -10.17
CA MET A 188 -0.82 5.37 -8.79
C MET A 188 -2.24 5.33 -8.27
N SER A 189 -2.52 4.28 -7.48
CA SER A 189 -3.79 4.13 -6.80
C SER A 189 -3.59 3.92 -5.30
N PHE A 190 -4.39 4.60 -4.50
CA PHE A 190 -4.43 4.44 -3.05
C PHE A 190 -5.86 4.57 -2.54
N THR A 191 -6.17 3.83 -1.48
CA THR A 191 -7.52 3.72 -0.94
C THR A 191 -7.60 4.46 0.39
N PHE A 192 -8.60 5.32 0.54
CA PHE A 192 -8.98 5.90 1.81
C PHE A 192 -10.12 5.12 2.43
N ASN A 193 -10.16 5.08 3.75
CA ASN A 193 -11.26 4.51 4.52
C ASN A 193 -12.03 5.65 5.22
N ASN A 194 -13.31 5.45 5.49
CA ASN A 194 -14.20 6.40 6.19
C ASN A 194 -14.46 7.71 5.43
N ALA A 195 -14.48 7.65 4.10
CA ALA A 195 -14.87 8.75 3.25
C ALA A 195 -16.36 8.66 2.87
N THR A 196 -17.00 9.81 2.64
CA THR A 196 -18.41 9.87 2.24
C THR A 196 -18.53 10.31 0.79
N ALA A 197 -19.43 9.69 0.02
CA ALA A 197 -19.78 10.18 -1.32
C ALA A 197 -20.24 11.66 -1.25
N GLY A 198 -19.79 12.48 -2.20
CA GLY A 198 -19.98 13.93 -2.20
C GLY A 198 -19.01 14.73 -1.33
N GLN A 199 -18.14 14.07 -0.55
CA GLN A 199 -17.10 14.76 0.22
C GLN A 199 -16.07 15.39 -0.71
N ARG A 200 -15.65 16.61 -0.38
CA ARG A 200 -14.58 17.33 -1.08
C ARG A 200 -13.26 17.02 -0.39
N VAL A 201 -12.25 16.68 -1.20
CA VAL A 201 -10.93 16.28 -0.74
C VAL A 201 -9.90 17.13 -1.45
N GLN A 202 -9.04 17.81 -0.69
CA GLN A 202 -7.95 18.61 -1.23
C GLN A 202 -6.71 17.74 -1.41
N PHE A 203 -6.06 17.92 -2.54
CA PHE A 203 -4.82 17.29 -2.94
C PHE A 203 -3.80 18.38 -3.24
N VAL A 204 -2.63 18.26 -2.63
CA VAL A 204 -1.51 19.18 -2.78
C VAL A 204 -0.36 18.41 -3.39
N PHE A 205 0.05 18.83 -4.59
CA PHE A 205 1.18 18.30 -5.33
C PHE A 205 2.33 19.28 -5.19
N THR A 206 3.51 18.82 -4.77
CA THR A 206 4.71 19.64 -4.59
C THR A 206 5.87 18.99 -5.33
N ASP A 207 6.62 19.74 -6.12
CA ASP A 207 7.77 19.19 -6.86
C ASP A 207 8.85 18.73 -5.88
N SER A 208 9.46 17.57 -6.17
CA SER A 208 10.39 16.92 -5.23
C SER A 208 11.74 17.63 -5.06
N ALA A 209 12.15 18.44 -6.04
CA ALA A 209 13.38 19.22 -5.97
C ALA A 209 13.14 20.72 -5.78
N ASN A 210 11.89 21.19 -5.89
CA ASN A 210 11.52 22.59 -5.74
C ASN A 210 10.15 22.76 -5.07
N GLU A 211 10.15 22.89 -3.75
CA GLU A 211 8.93 23.05 -2.95
C GLU A 211 8.08 24.29 -3.31
N GLN A 212 8.65 25.28 -4.01
CA GLN A 212 7.91 26.45 -4.48
C GLN A 212 6.98 26.11 -5.66
N VAL A 213 7.24 25.01 -6.36
CA VAL A 213 6.39 24.51 -7.43
C VAL A 213 5.33 23.60 -6.82
N ARG A 214 4.17 24.19 -6.52
CA ARG A 214 3.04 23.52 -5.89
C ARG A 214 1.77 23.69 -6.72
N VAL A 215 0.96 22.64 -6.80
CA VAL A 215 -0.36 22.65 -7.44
C VAL A 215 -1.38 22.06 -6.48
N GLU A 216 -2.52 22.73 -6.34
CA GLU A 216 -3.64 22.22 -5.56
C GLU A 216 -4.80 21.80 -6.45
N ARG A 217 -5.45 20.70 -6.08
CA ARG A 217 -6.68 20.22 -6.71
C ARG A 217 -7.67 19.78 -5.67
N THR A 218 -8.94 20.06 -5.92
CA THR A 218 -10.04 19.51 -5.12
C THR A 218 -10.74 18.46 -5.96
N LEU A 219 -10.93 17.27 -5.38
CA LEU A 219 -11.73 16.20 -5.97
C LEU A 219 -13.00 16.03 -5.14
N VAL A 220 -14.13 15.84 -5.80
CA VAL A 220 -15.38 15.43 -5.15
C VAL A 220 -15.47 13.92 -5.29
N LEU A 221 -15.65 13.21 -4.18
CA LEU A 221 -15.82 11.76 -4.19
C LEU A 221 -17.17 11.42 -4.82
N ALA A 222 -17.17 10.59 -5.85
CA ALA A 222 -18.37 10.23 -6.63
C ALA A 222 -19.31 9.30 -5.86
#